data_AF-A0A2R6G7L4-F1
#
_entry.id   AF-A0A2R6G7L4-F1
#
_cell.length_a   1.000
_cell.length_b   1.000
_cell.length_c   1.000
_cell.angle_alpha   90.00
_cell.angle_beta   90.00
_cell.angle_gamma   90.00
#
_symmetry.space_group_name_H-M   'P 1'
#
loop_
_entity.id
_entity.type
_entity.pdbx_description
1 polymer ?
#
loop_
_entity_poly.entity_id
_entity_poly.type
_entity_poly.pdbx_seq_one_letter_code
_entity_poly.pdbx_strand_id
1 'polypeptide(L)'
;MPPADDFETDLERARDLLERGDLDGFYAGVVSGDELDYVFAHRFDDPERVGMQALSLLAYHVRTIAEEADLPPEQVAEDAARLAAQLDEGEDTS
;
A
#
# COMPACT_ATOMS: atom_id res chain seq x y z
N MET A 1 17.26 -2.51 7.89
CA MET A 1 17.58 -2.22 6.47
C MET A 1 17.76 -3.55 5.78
N PRO A 2 16.95 -3.87 4.77
CA PRO A 2 17.32 -4.94 3.85
C PRO A 2 18.73 -4.63 3.29
N PRO A 3 19.56 -5.64 2.99
CA PRO A 3 20.83 -5.40 2.32
C PRO A 3 20.56 -4.59 1.03
N ALA A 4 21.42 -3.63 0.71
CA ALA A 4 21.20 -2.67 -0.37
C ALA A 4 20.87 -3.32 -1.73
N ASP A 5 21.31 -4.57 -1.93
CA ASP A 5 21.03 -5.37 -3.11
C ASP A 5 19.55 -5.78 -3.22
N ASP A 6 18.84 -5.99 -2.11
CA ASP A 6 17.41 -6.34 -2.11
C ASP A 6 16.54 -5.12 -2.44
N PHE A 7 16.89 -3.94 -1.89
CA PHE A 7 16.13 -2.71 -2.12
C PHE A 7 16.16 -2.26 -3.59
N GLU A 8 17.35 -2.20 -4.20
CA GLU A 8 17.46 -1.81 -5.61
C GLU A 8 16.79 -2.84 -6.53
N THR A 9 16.89 -4.14 -6.21
CA THR A 9 16.21 -5.20 -6.96
C THR A 9 14.68 -5.08 -6.88
N ASP A 10 14.14 -4.82 -5.70
CA ASP A 10 12.70 -4.64 -5.51
C ASP A 10 12.20 -3.34 -6.15
N LEU A 11 13.02 -2.28 -6.14
CA LEU A 11 12.72 -1.02 -6.81
C LEU A 11 12.69 -1.18 -8.35
N GLU A 12 13.65 -1.89 -8.93
CA GLU A 12 13.64 -2.24 -10.36
C GLU A 12 12.40 -3.06 -10.71
N ARG A 13 12.10 -4.08 -9.90
CA ARG A 13 10.89 -4.91 -10.09
C ARG A 13 9.61 -4.10 -10.00
N ALA A 14 9.52 -3.13 -9.08
CA ALA A 14 8.36 -2.26 -8.96
C ALA A 14 8.18 -1.37 -10.20
N ARG A 15 9.27 -0.82 -10.74
CA ARG A 15 9.25 -0.05 -12.00
C ARG A 15 8.80 -0.91 -13.17
N ASP A 16 9.37 -2.11 -13.32
CA ASP A 16 8.99 -3.07 -14.36
C ASP A 16 7.52 -3.47 -14.28
N LEU A 17 6.94 -3.54 -13.07
CA LEU A 17 5.52 -3.79 -12.88
C LEU A 17 4.67 -2.61 -13.36
N LEU A 18 5.06 -1.38 -13.01
CA LEU A 18 4.34 -0.15 -13.35
C LEU A 18 4.43 0.23 -14.84
N GLU A 19 5.50 -0.16 -15.53
CA GLU A 19 5.66 0.06 -16.97
C GLU A 19 4.80 -0.85 -17.85
N ARG A 20 4.12 -1.84 -17.25
CA ARG A 20 3.21 -2.75 -17.98
C ARG A 20 2.03 -1.98 -18.55
N GLY A 21 1.81 -2.12 -19.86
CA GLY A 21 0.74 -1.41 -20.58
C GLY A 21 -0.67 -1.94 -20.33
N ASP A 22 -0.81 -3.08 -19.66
CA ASP A 22 -2.05 -3.82 -19.44
C ASP A 22 -2.52 -3.81 -17.98
N LEU A 23 -2.03 -2.89 -17.15
CA LEU A 23 -2.53 -2.73 -15.79
C LEU A 23 -3.97 -2.20 -15.78
N ASP A 24 -4.85 -2.91 -15.09
CA ASP A 24 -6.21 -2.47 -14.81
C ASP A 24 -6.30 -1.55 -13.58
N GLY A 25 -5.26 -1.56 -12.73
CA GLY A 25 -5.12 -0.65 -11.60
C GLY A 25 -3.82 -0.87 -10.82
N PHE A 26 -3.43 0.12 -10.03
CA PHE A 26 -2.26 0.04 -9.16
C PHE A 26 -2.43 0.90 -7.90
N TYR A 27 -1.68 0.53 -6.87
CA TYR A 27 -1.47 1.29 -5.65
C TYR A 27 0.03 1.36 -5.39
N ALA A 28 0.57 2.56 -5.25
CA ALA A 28 1.99 2.78 -4.96
C ALA A 28 2.13 3.83 -3.86
N GLY A 29 2.86 3.48 -2.79
CA GLY A 29 3.27 4.39 -1.74
C GLY A 29 4.79 4.49 -1.71
N VAL A 30 5.32 5.69 -1.50
CA VAL A 30 6.75 5.94 -1.33
C VAL A 30 6.98 6.71 -0.04
N VAL A 31 8.02 6.32 0.69
CA VAL A 31 8.47 7.01 1.91
C VAL A 31 9.80 7.66 1.61
N SER A 32 9.88 8.98 1.78
CA SER A 32 11.09 9.77 1.57
C SER A 32 11.37 10.62 2.81
N GLY A 33 12.27 10.15 3.66
CA GLY A 33 12.46 10.76 4.98
C GLY A 33 11.20 10.57 5.83
N ASP A 34 10.56 11.67 6.21
CA ASP A 34 9.31 11.68 6.98
C ASP A 34 8.06 11.92 6.11
N GLU A 35 8.24 12.06 4.78
CA GLU A 35 7.15 12.29 3.83
C GLU A 35 6.62 10.97 3.26
N LEU A 36 5.30 10.87 3.19
CA LEU A 36 4.58 9.75 2.59
C LEU A 36 3.79 10.27 1.38
N ASP A 37 4.21 9.90 0.18
CA ASP A 37 3.44 10.11 -1.04
C ASP A 37 2.77 8.81 -1.46
N TYR A 38 1.54 8.90 -1.98
CA TYR A 38 0.83 7.75 -2.51
C TYR A 38 0.06 8.09 -3.79
N VAL A 39 -0.05 7.10 -4.67
CA VAL A 39 -0.83 7.16 -5.91
C VAL A 39 -1.71 5.93 -6.00
N PHE A 40 -3.00 6.16 -6.26
CA PHE A 40 -3.98 5.12 -6.55
C PHE A 40 -4.71 5.46 -7.84
N ALA A 41 -4.72 4.52 -8.79
CA ALA A 41 -5.47 4.66 -10.03
C ALA A 41 -5.98 3.30 -10.51
N HIS A 42 -7.18 3.27 -11.06
CA HIS A 42 -7.76 2.07 -11.66
C HIS A 42 -8.73 2.40 -12.79
N ARG A 43 -8.98 1.40 -13.64
CA ARG A 43 -9.95 1.43 -14.76
C ARG A 43 -11.14 0.50 -14.55
N PHE A 44 -11.26 -0.11 -13.37
CA PHE A 44 -12.37 -1.01 -13.07
C PHE A 44 -13.71 -0.25 -13.09
N ASP A 45 -14.66 -0.74 -13.89
CA ASP A 45 -16.02 -0.19 -13.96
C ASP A 45 -17.00 -0.85 -12.97
N ASP A 46 -16.57 -1.90 -12.26
CA ASP A 46 -17.38 -2.70 -11.33
C ASP A 46 -16.91 -2.50 -9.87
N PRO A 47 -17.67 -1.74 -9.04
CA PRO A 47 -17.30 -1.42 -7.66
C PRO A 47 -17.05 -2.65 -6.77
N GLU A 48 -17.75 -3.76 -6.99
CA GLU A 48 -17.58 -4.96 -6.17
C GLU A 48 -16.25 -5.67 -6.48
N ARG A 49 -15.81 -5.65 -7.75
CA ARG A 49 -14.49 -6.19 -8.15
C ARG A 49 -13.34 -5.28 -7.71
N VAL A 50 -13.53 -3.96 -7.78
CA VAL A 50 -12.57 -2.97 -7.24
C VAL A 50 -12.32 -3.27 -5.78
N GLY A 51 -13.39 -3.43 -5.00
CA GLY A 51 -13.32 -3.68 -3.56
C GLY A 51 -12.53 -4.95 -3.25
N MET A 52 -12.83 -6.07 -3.91
CA MET A 52 -12.17 -7.34 -3.61
C MET A 52 -10.68 -7.36 -4.00
N GLN A 53 -10.32 -6.76 -5.13
CA GLN A 53 -8.93 -6.69 -5.59
C GLN A 53 -8.11 -5.72 -4.72
N ALA A 54 -8.66 -4.55 -4.40
CA ALA A 54 -8.04 -3.60 -3.48
C ALA A 54 -7.87 -4.20 -2.08
N LEU A 55 -8.89 -4.91 -1.57
CA LEU A 55 -8.80 -5.62 -0.29
C LEU A 55 -7.76 -6.73 -0.31
N SER A 56 -7.61 -7.45 -1.43
CA SER A 56 -6.59 -8.48 -1.57
C SER A 56 -5.17 -7.89 -1.52
N LEU A 57 -4.95 -6.74 -2.16
CA LEU A 57 -3.69 -6.00 -2.08
C LEU A 57 -3.41 -5.50 -0.66
N LEU A 58 -4.42 -4.93 0.00
CA LEU A 58 -4.33 -4.50 1.39
C LEU A 58 -4.01 -5.67 2.33
N ALA A 59 -4.68 -6.81 2.16
CA ALA A 59 -4.42 -8.00 2.96
C ALA A 59 -2.99 -8.52 2.79
N TYR A 60 -2.43 -8.45 1.57
CA TYR A 60 -1.04 -8.77 1.33
C TYR A 60 -0.11 -7.80 2.07
N HIS A 61 -0.38 -6.50 2.02
CA HIS A 61 0.39 -5.49 2.75
C HIS A 61 0.34 -5.69 4.27
N VAL A 62 -0.85 -5.91 4.83
CA VAL A 62 -1.03 -6.17 6.27
C VAL A 62 -0.21 -7.39 6.68
N ARG A 63 -0.24 -8.46 5.90
CA ARG A 63 0.56 -9.65 6.15
C ARG A 63 2.06 -9.37 6.10
N THR A 64 2.55 -8.67 5.08
CA THR A 64 3.98 -8.34 4.95
C THR A 64 4.46 -7.46 6.11
N ILE A 65 3.70 -6.42 6.48
CA ILE A 65 4.03 -5.55 7.61
C ILE A 65 4.02 -6.33 8.92
N ALA A 66 3.04 -7.21 9.11
CA ALA A 66 2.95 -8.07 10.29
C ALA A 66 4.18 -8.98 10.43
N GLU A 67 4.62 -9.60 9.33
CA GLU A 67 5.83 -10.43 9.28
C GLU A 67 7.10 -9.59 9.63
N GLU A 68 7.24 -8.38 9.07
CA GLU A 68 8.39 -7.49 9.34
C GLU A 68 8.39 -6.90 10.77
N ALA A 69 7.21 -6.63 11.32
CA ALA A 69 7.05 -6.03 12.65
C ALA A 69 7.01 -7.06 13.79
N ASP A 70 7.00 -8.36 13.47
CA ASP A 70 6.74 -9.47 14.41
C ASP A 70 5.43 -9.28 15.19
N LEU A 71 4.36 -8.90 14.47
CA LEU A 71 3.03 -8.63 15.01
C LEU A 71 1.97 -9.55 14.40
N PRO A 72 0.81 -9.74 15.06
CA PRO A 72 -0.35 -10.38 14.44
C PRO A 72 -0.93 -9.50 13.32
N PRO A 73 -1.37 -10.08 12.18
CA PRO A 73 -2.04 -9.34 11.11
C PRO A 73 -3.26 -8.53 11.59
N GLU A 74 -4.02 -9.06 12.55
CA GLU A 74 -5.18 -8.39 13.13
C GLU A 74 -4.80 -7.09 13.83
N GLN A 75 -3.69 -7.09 14.58
CA GLN A 75 -3.19 -5.91 15.28
C GLN A 75 -2.76 -4.83 14.27
N VAL A 76 -2.05 -5.22 13.21
CA VAL A 76 -1.65 -4.29 12.14
C VAL A 76 -2.86 -3.67 11.44
N ALA A 77 -3.90 -4.48 11.17
CA ALA A 77 -5.13 -3.99 10.57
C ALA A 77 -5.89 -3.02 11.49
N GLU A 78 -5.96 -3.31 12.79
CA GLU A 78 -6.57 -2.41 13.78
C GLU A 78 -5.82 -1.09 13.91
N ASP A 79 -4.48 -1.13 13.94
CA ASP A 79 -3.65 0.06 14.03
C ASP A 79 -3.77 0.92 12.76
N ALA A 80 -3.75 0.29 11.58
CA ALA A 80 -3.97 0.97 10.31
C ALA A 80 -5.36 1.63 10.24
N ALA A 81 -6.41 0.94 10.69
CA ALA A 81 -7.76 1.50 10.76
C ALA A 81 -7.84 2.70 11.72
N ARG A 82 -7.14 2.64 12.85
CA ARG A 82 -7.07 3.75 13.82
C ARG A 82 -6.31 4.95 13.26
N LEU A 83 -5.24 4.73 12.49
CA LEU A 83 -4.50 5.79 11.82
C LEU A 83 -5.33 6.43 10.71
N ALA A 84 -6.03 5.63 9.90
CA ALA A 84 -6.92 6.13 8.85
C ALA A 84 -8.01 7.06 9.42
N ALA A 85 -8.63 6.67 10.54
CA ALA A 85 -9.64 7.51 11.19
C ALA A 85 -9.09 8.88 11.67
N GLN A 86 -7.80 8.97 12.03
CA GLN A 86 -7.17 10.22 12.45
C GLN A 86 -6.82 11.14 11.28
N LEU A 87 -6.61 10.58 10.08
CA LEU A 87 -6.39 11.38 8.87
C LEU A 87 -7.67 12.15 8.50
N ASP A 88 -8.82 11.47 8.55
CA ASP A 88 -10.13 12.07 8.29
C ASP A 88 -10.42 13.25 9.24
N GLU A 89 -10.04 13.13 10.52
CA GLU A 89 -10.22 14.19 11.53
C GLU A 89 -9.27 15.39 11.30
N GLY A 90 -8.11 15.18 10.68
CA GLY A 90 -7.13 16.23 10.38
C GLY A 90 -7.50 17.09 9.17
N GLU A 91 -8.21 16.53 8.20
CA GLU A 91 -8.63 17.22 6.97
C GLU A 91 -9.77 18.22 7.17
N ASP A 92 -10.62 18.03 8.21
CA ASP A 92 -11.72 18.96 8.55
C ASP A 92 -11.27 20.26 9.25
N THR A 93 -9.97 20.42 9.54
CA THR A 93 -9.43 21.57 10.30
C THR A 93 -8.41 22.43 9.54
N SER A 94 -8.28 22.30 8.22
CA SER A 94 -7.36 23.12 7.38
C SER A 94 -8.07 23.97 6.32
#